data_AF-A0A8J4Y4N9-F1
#
_entry.id   AF-A0A8J4Y4N9-F1
#
_cell.length_a   1.000
_cell.length_b   1.000
_cell.length_c   1.000
_cell.angle_alpha   90.00
_cell.angle_beta   90.00
_cell.angle_gamma   90.00
#
_symmetry.space_group_name_H-M   'P 1'
#
loop_
_entity.id
_entity.type
_entity.pdbx_description
1 polymer ?
#
loop_
_entity_poly.entity_id
_entity_poly.type
_entity_poly.pdbx_seq_one_letter_code
_entity_poly.pdbx_strand_id
1 'polypeptide(L)'
;MGGGVWVVGFVVGDYLLSNNHVNSIIVHKFDFSDEEVMAYYISFLKTLSLKLNTHTIHFFYNEHTNDFPLYTEGIKFFNHPESMVRIAVRTLTLNVYRVNDTSMLQFIRDRTAAPYFSNLVWFIGNHILELENCVRGDVDHNSRSRLTDLVAEHLDHLHYINDILRLNISTLNAVLADHLLNRLLVPLLVYSLNPRHDKDERPRVSSVVALFLLAQVFLIISHAPLVRALAKIVFHGNNSIFTQDAQGQRLVRPGFVAPEEPLEKSLRAPPSPSPVEEQRGGGGGKEEAGSCEDAMTISDIATTHVNITDEEKEMMLSTDHHNHHTTTTTTTTTTTTTTAATATIAYVAIIVVVVLLL
;
A
#
# COMPACT_ATOMS: atom_id res chain seq x y z
N MET A 1 -39.63 -33.73 -13.33
CA MET A 1 -38.18 -33.67 -13.64
C MET A 1 -37.68 -32.28 -13.26
N GLY A 2 -36.57 -32.16 -12.53
CA GLY A 2 -36.11 -30.82 -12.07
C GLY A 2 -34.93 -30.75 -11.08
N GLY A 3 -34.36 -31.89 -10.64
CA GLY A 3 -33.28 -31.90 -9.64
C GLY A 3 -31.85 -31.91 -10.18
N GLY A 4 -31.64 -32.15 -11.49
CA GLY A 4 -30.30 -32.47 -12.02
C GLY A 4 -29.29 -31.31 -12.04
N VAL A 5 -29.74 -30.10 -12.39
CA VAL A 5 -28.83 -28.96 -12.68
C VAL A 5 -28.06 -28.50 -11.44
N TRP A 6 -28.74 -28.42 -10.28
CA TRP A 6 -28.15 -27.99 -9.02
C TRP A 6 -27.11 -28.98 -8.47
N VAL A 7 -27.32 -30.29 -8.69
CA VAL A 7 -26.38 -31.32 -8.24
C VAL A 7 -25.07 -31.27 -9.04
N VAL A 8 -25.15 -31.11 -10.37
CA VAL A 8 -23.95 -31.04 -11.22
C VAL A 8 -23.09 -29.81 -10.88
N GLY A 9 -23.72 -28.64 -10.64
CA GLY A 9 -23.00 -27.43 -10.23
C GLY A 9 -22.31 -27.54 -8.87
N PHE A 10 -22.81 -28.40 -7.97
CA PHE A 10 -22.19 -28.67 -6.67
C PHE A 10 -21.03 -29.67 -6.81
N VAL A 11 -21.29 -30.83 -7.44
CA VAL A 11 -20.30 -31.93 -7.59
C VAL A 11 -19.08 -31.52 -8.42
N VAL A 12 -19.22 -30.67 -9.44
CA VAL A 12 -18.07 -30.15 -10.22
C VAL A 12 -17.22 -29.19 -9.38
N GLY A 13 -17.84 -28.41 -8.48
CA GLY A 13 -17.12 -27.59 -7.51
C GLY A 13 -16.30 -28.45 -6.54
N ASP A 14 -16.93 -29.46 -5.95
CA ASP A 14 -16.28 -30.39 -5.02
C ASP A 14 -15.09 -31.12 -5.67
N TYR A 15 -15.21 -31.57 -6.93
CA TYR A 15 -14.13 -32.27 -7.63
C TYR A 15 -12.91 -31.38 -7.95
N LEU A 16 -13.10 -30.09 -8.22
CA LEU A 16 -11.99 -29.16 -8.45
C LEU A 16 -11.30 -28.73 -7.14
N LEU A 17 -12.07 -28.61 -6.06
CA LEU A 17 -11.56 -28.25 -4.73
C LEU A 17 -10.86 -29.42 -4.02
N SER A 18 -11.37 -30.64 -4.14
CA SER A 18 -10.88 -31.81 -3.39
C SER A 18 -9.52 -32.37 -3.84
N ASN A 19 -9.05 -32.06 -5.05
CA ASN A 19 -7.80 -32.60 -5.60
C ASN A 19 -6.70 -31.53 -5.78
N ASN A 20 -6.74 -30.44 -5.02
CA ASN A 20 -5.78 -29.32 -5.05
C ASN A 20 -5.64 -28.58 -6.41
N HIS A 21 -6.45 -28.92 -7.42
CA HIS A 21 -6.34 -28.39 -8.79
C HIS A 21 -6.58 -26.88 -8.84
N VAL A 22 -7.47 -26.37 -8.00
CA VAL A 22 -7.70 -24.92 -7.85
C VAL A 22 -6.42 -24.18 -7.43
N ASN A 23 -5.65 -24.71 -6.48
CA ASN A 23 -4.40 -24.08 -6.05
C ASN A 23 -3.33 -24.15 -7.15
N SER A 24 -3.25 -25.25 -7.91
CA SER A 24 -2.39 -25.36 -9.10
C SER A 24 -2.70 -24.32 -10.18
N ILE A 25 -3.98 -23.93 -10.33
CA ILE A 25 -4.39 -22.84 -11.24
C ILE A 25 -4.01 -21.48 -10.64
N ILE A 26 -4.22 -21.26 -9.35
CA ILE A 26 -3.91 -19.98 -8.68
C ILE A 26 -2.42 -19.64 -8.76
N VAL A 27 -1.52 -20.60 -8.52
CA VAL A 27 -0.05 -20.40 -8.58
C VAL A 27 0.53 -20.45 -10.00
N HIS A 28 -0.30 -20.63 -11.03
CA HIS A 28 0.18 -20.69 -12.40
C HIS A 28 0.68 -19.32 -12.88
N LYS A 29 1.82 -19.31 -13.56
CA LYS A 29 2.44 -18.09 -14.10
C LYS A 29 1.84 -17.76 -15.47
N PHE A 30 0.63 -17.22 -15.46
CA PHE A 30 0.01 -16.62 -16.64
C PHE A 30 0.87 -15.46 -17.18
N ASP A 31 0.79 -15.23 -18.49
CA ASP A 31 1.28 -13.97 -19.06
C ASP A 31 0.24 -12.88 -18.81
N PHE A 32 0.59 -11.96 -17.91
CA PHE A 32 -0.25 -10.83 -17.52
C PHE A 32 -0.01 -9.58 -18.40
N SER A 33 0.74 -9.71 -19.49
CA SER A 33 0.80 -8.71 -20.56
C SER A 33 -0.51 -8.65 -21.37
N ASP A 34 -1.36 -9.68 -21.24
CA ASP A 34 -2.69 -9.78 -21.82
C ASP A 34 -3.74 -9.33 -20.77
N GLU A 35 -4.45 -8.24 -21.06
CA GLU A 35 -5.46 -7.64 -20.19
C GLU A 35 -6.71 -8.55 -20.04
N GLU A 36 -7.06 -9.35 -21.05
CA GLU A 36 -8.18 -10.31 -20.94
C GLU A 36 -7.81 -11.45 -19.99
N VAL A 37 -6.61 -12.01 -20.11
CA VAL A 37 -6.08 -13.04 -19.19
C VAL A 37 -6.01 -12.52 -17.75
N MET A 38 -5.55 -11.28 -17.55
CA MET A 38 -5.59 -10.61 -16.25
C MET A 38 -7.03 -10.52 -15.71
N ALA A 39 -7.96 -9.99 -16.51
CA ALA A 39 -9.36 -9.81 -16.10
C ALA A 39 -10.02 -11.15 -15.71
N TYR A 40 -9.79 -12.22 -16.49
CA TYR A 40 -10.28 -13.56 -16.16
C TYR A 40 -9.66 -14.11 -14.87
N TYR A 41 -8.35 -13.97 -14.66
CA TYR A 41 -7.66 -14.42 -13.45
C TYR A 41 -8.15 -13.70 -12.19
N ILE A 42 -8.22 -12.36 -12.24
CA ILE A 42 -8.72 -11.54 -11.12
C ILE A 42 -10.20 -11.84 -10.82
N SER A 43 -11.02 -12.04 -11.85
CA SER A 43 -12.42 -12.46 -11.70
C SER A 43 -12.53 -13.85 -11.05
N PHE A 44 -11.68 -14.80 -11.43
CA PHE A 44 -11.59 -16.14 -10.83
C PHE A 44 -11.20 -16.08 -9.34
N LEU A 45 -10.12 -15.36 -8.98
CA LEU A 45 -9.72 -15.19 -7.57
C LEU A 45 -10.83 -14.53 -6.74
N LYS A 46 -11.46 -13.47 -7.27
CA LYS A 46 -12.61 -12.81 -6.62
C LYS A 46 -13.77 -13.79 -6.41
N THR A 47 -14.07 -14.64 -7.40
CA THR A 47 -15.15 -15.64 -7.34
C THR A 47 -14.89 -16.72 -6.30
N LEU A 48 -13.64 -17.19 -6.18
CA LEU A 48 -13.23 -18.11 -5.10
C LEU A 48 -13.33 -17.45 -3.72
N SER A 49 -12.92 -16.17 -3.59
CA SER A 49 -13.02 -15.44 -2.32
C SER A 49 -14.46 -15.35 -1.79
N LEU A 50 -15.45 -15.29 -2.68
CA LEU A 50 -16.89 -15.26 -2.34
C LEU A 50 -17.44 -16.63 -1.91
N LYS A 51 -16.63 -17.71 -1.95
CA LYS A 51 -16.95 -19.03 -1.40
C LYS A 51 -16.32 -19.28 -0.03
N LEU A 52 -15.45 -18.39 0.45
CA LEU A 52 -14.77 -18.53 1.73
C LEU A 52 -15.73 -18.34 2.92
N ASN A 53 -15.67 -19.29 3.85
CA ASN A 53 -16.30 -19.27 5.16
C ASN A 53 -15.60 -20.30 6.06
N THR A 54 -15.94 -20.35 7.35
CA THR A 54 -15.30 -21.23 8.35
C THR A 54 -15.37 -22.73 8.01
N HIS A 55 -16.27 -23.18 7.13
CA HIS A 55 -16.31 -24.58 6.68
C HIS A 55 -15.52 -24.84 5.39
N THR A 56 -15.33 -23.84 4.53
CA THR A 56 -14.64 -23.99 3.23
C THR A 56 -13.17 -23.56 3.27
N ILE A 57 -12.74 -22.83 4.30
CA ILE A 57 -11.38 -22.27 4.37
C ILE A 57 -10.27 -23.32 4.23
N HIS A 58 -10.47 -24.54 4.78
CA HIS A 58 -9.48 -25.62 4.72
C HIS A 58 -9.19 -26.14 3.29
N PHE A 59 -10.05 -25.86 2.30
CA PHE A 59 -9.76 -26.17 0.89
C PHE A 59 -8.77 -25.18 0.24
N PHE A 60 -8.54 -24.03 0.86
CA PHE A 60 -7.71 -22.94 0.32
C PHE A 60 -6.52 -22.58 1.22
N TYR A 61 -6.62 -22.83 2.52
CA TYR A 61 -5.55 -22.63 3.51
C TYR A 61 -5.12 -23.98 4.11
N ASN A 62 -3.82 -24.27 4.03
CA ASN A 62 -3.21 -25.42 4.68
C ASN A 62 -2.42 -24.96 5.92
N GLU A 63 -2.96 -25.25 7.10
CA GLU A 63 -2.39 -24.91 8.40
C GLU A 63 -1.01 -25.56 8.63
N HIS A 64 -0.79 -26.79 8.17
CA HIS A 64 0.46 -27.52 8.38
C HIS A 64 1.62 -26.93 7.57
N THR A 65 1.38 -26.50 6.33
CA THR A 65 2.40 -25.88 5.46
C THR A 65 2.44 -24.36 5.57
N ASN A 66 1.45 -23.73 6.22
CA ASN A 66 1.24 -22.27 6.21
C ASN A 66 1.13 -21.74 4.77
N ASP A 67 0.33 -22.41 3.94
CA ASP A 67 0.12 -22.06 2.53
C ASP A 67 -1.32 -21.57 2.29
N PHE A 68 -1.47 -20.45 1.57
CA PHE A 68 -2.77 -19.85 1.25
C PHE A 68 -2.77 -19.16 -0.14
N PRO A 69 -2.63 -19.91 -1.25
CA PRO A 69 -2.38 -19.33 -2.57
C PRO A 69 -3.42 -18.28 -3.00
N LEU A 70 -4.70 -18.54 -2.74
CA LEU A 70 -5.81 -17.64 -3.07
C LEU A 70 -5.61 -16.22 -2.50
N TYR A 71 -5.05 -16.12 -1.31
CA TYR A 71 -4.79 -14.84 -0.65
C TYR A 71 -3.40 -14.29 -1.02
N THR A 72 -2.34 -15.12 -0.95
CA THR A 72 -0.97 -14.65 -1.19
C THR A 72 -0.69 -14.24 -2.63
N GLU A 73 -1.31 -14.90 -3.63
CA GLU A 73 -1.27 -14.46 -5.02
C GLU A 73 -2.17 -13.23 -5.24
N GLY A 74 -3.40 -13.26 -4.68
CA GLY A 74 -4.38 -12.19 -4.87
C GLY A 74 -3.95 -10.82 -4.37
N ILE A 75 -3.25 -10.72 -3.23
CA ILE A 75 -2.83 -9.42 -2.67
C ILE A 75 -1.70 -8.72 -3.45
N LYS A 76 -1.00 -9.39 -4.37
CA LYS A 76 0.06 -8.78 -5.21
C LYS A 76 -0.52 -7.67 -6.09
N PHE A 77 -1.73 -7.87 -6.60
CA PHE A 77 -2.42 -6.95 -7.50
C PHE A 77 -3.08 -5.74 -6.79
N PHE A 78 -2.76 -5.49 -5.50
CA PHE A 78 -3.34 -4.37 -4.74
C PHE A 78 -3.03 -2.98 -5.33
N ASN A 79 -1.89 -2.87 -6.01
CA ASN A 79 -1.40 -1.66 -6.69
C ASN A 79 -1.37 -1.87 -8.22
N HIS A 80 -2.44 -2.47 -8.77
CA HIS A 80 -2.65 -2.52 -10.22
C HIS A 80 -3.10 -1.14 -10.74
N PRO A 81 -2.69 -0.69 -11.95
CA PRO A 81 -3.12 0.60 -12.52
C PRO A 81 -4.64 0.71 -12.76
N GLU A 82 -5.32 -0.41 -13.05
CA GLU A 82 -6.79 -0.41 -13.15
C GLU A 82 -7.48 -0.40 -11.78
N SER A 83 -8.39 0.55 -11.57
CA SER A 83 -9.21 0.62 -10.35
C SER A 83 -10.09 -0.62 -10.17
N MET A 84 -10.61 -1.22 -11.25
CA MET A 84 -11.44 -2.43 -11.18
C MET A 84 -10.68 -3.63 -10.59
N VAL A 85 -9.39 -3.78 -10.90
CA VAL A 85 -8.52 -4.79 -10.28
C VAL A 85 -8.25 -4.44 -8.82
N ARG A 86 -7.93 -3.18 -8.49
CA ARG A 86 -7.79 -2.73 -7.08
C ARG A 86 -9.05 -3.06 -6.26
N ILE A 87 -10.25 -2.79 -6.79
CA ILE A 87 -11.56 -3.08 -6.17
C ILE A 87 -11.76 -4.59 -5.99
N ALA A 88 -11.40 -5.42 -6.96
CA ALA A 88 -11.48 -6.88 -6.85
C ALA A 88 -10.56 -7.43 -5.74
N VAL A 89 -9.31 -6.94 -5.65
CA VAL A 89 -8.35 -7.34 -4.60
C VAL A 89 -8.78 -6.87 -3.22
N ARG A 90 -9.32 -5.64 -3.11
CA ARG A 90 -9.93 -5.13 -1.86
C ARG A 90 -11.10 -6.02 -1.42
N THR A 91 -11.96 -6.44 -2.36
CA THR A 91 -13.07 -7.37 -2.09
C THR A 91 -12.56 -8.72 -1.60
N LEU A 92 -11.58 -9.30 -2.28
CA LEU A 92 -10.95 -10.58 -1.90
C LEU A 92 -10.35 -10.50 -0.50
N THR A 93 -9.59 -9.44 -0.20
CA THR A 93 -8.92 -9.24 1.09
C THR A 93 -9.93 -9.12 2.23
N LEU A 94 -11.02 -8.35 2.04
CA LEU A 94 -12.10 -8.26 3.03
C LEU A 94 -12.85 -9.58 3.21
N ASN A 95 -13.07 -10.36 2.14
CA ASN A 95 -13.70 -11.68 2.23
C ASN A 95 -12.83 -12.67 3.03
N VAL A 96 -11.51 -12.68 2.77
CA VAL A 96 -10.55 -13.49 3.52
C VAL A 96 -10.53 -13.11 5.00
N TYR A 97 -10.36 -11.82 5.33
CA TYR A 97 -10.33 -11.36 6.72
C TYR A 97 -11.65 -11.58 7.47
N ARG A 98 -12.80 -11.62 6.77
CA ARG A 98 -14.12 -11.93 7.36
C ARG A 98 -14.28 -13.40 7.79
N VAL A 99 -13.42 -14.32 7.35
CA VAL A 99 -13.45 -15.70 7.83
C VAL A 99 -12.89 -15.74 9.25
N ASN A 100 -13.76 -16.02 10.22
CA ASN A 100 -13.36 -16.22 11.61
C ASN A 100 -12.72 -17.61 11.80
N ASP A 101 -11.48 -17.74 11.32
CA ASP A 101 -10.60 -18.89 11.52
C ASP A 101 -9.30 -18.42 12.18
N THR A 102 -8.91 -19.07 13.29
CA THR A 102 -7.83 -18.56 14.15
C THR A 102 -6.45 -18.75 13.52
N SER A 103 -6.20 -19.93 12.93
CA SER A 103 -4.90 -20.30 12.39
C SER A 103 -4.60 -19.54 11.09
N MET A 104 -5.61 -19.36 10.25
CA MET A 104 -5.52 -18.52 9.05
C MET A 104 -5.29 -17.04 9.41
N LEU A 105 -6.04 -16.48 10.37
CA LEU A 105 -5.83 -15.08 10.80
C LEU A 105 -4.46 -14.89 11.48
N GLN A 106 -3.94 -15.91 12.16
CA GLN A 106 -2.57 -15.91 12.67
C GLN A 106 -1.54 -15.92 11.52
N PHE A 107 -1.68 -16.78 10.52
CA PHE A 107 -0.82 -16.79 9.34
C PHE A 107 -0.78 -15.40 8.66
N ILE A 108 -1.94 -14.77 8.47
CA ILE A 108 -2.03 -13.42 7.89
C ILE A 108 -1.29 -12.40 8.76
N ARG A 109 -1.52 -12.39 10.08
CA ARG A 109 -0.81 -11.51 11.03
C ARG A 109 0.71 -11.68 10.95
N ASP A 110 1.17 -12.92 10.94
CA ASP A 110 2.59 -13.26 11.10
C ASP A 110 3.39 -13.21 9.79
N ARG A 111 2.73 -13.30 8.63
CA ARG A 111 3.41 -13.38 7.32
C ARG A 111 3.11 -12.23 6.35
N THR A 112 1.86 -11.75 6.29
CA THR A 112 1.45 -10.83 5.22
C THR A 112 1.09 -9.45 5.70
N ALA A 113 0.53 -9.30 6.91
CA ALA A 113 -0.03 -8.05 7.40
C ALA A 113 0.99 -6.89 7.40
N ALA A 114 2.20 -7.13 7.92
CA ALA A 114 3.25 -6.10 7.93
C ALA A 114 3.71 -5.67 6.52
N PRO A 115 4.20 -6.56 5.62
CA PRO A 115 4.62 -6.13 4.28
C PRO A 115 3.46 -5.59 3.45
N TYR A 116 2.24 -6.17 3.57
CA TYR A 116 1.05 -5.68 2.85
C TYR A 116 0.65 -4.28 3.31
N PHE A 117 0.49 -4.04 4.62
CA PHE A 117 0.11 -2.72 5.12
C PHE A 117 1.23 -1.69 4.92
N SER A 118 2.51 -2.05 4.99
CA SER A 118 3.59 -1.12 4.65
C SER A 118 3.55 -0.69 3.17
N ASN A 119 3.30 -1.63 2.25
CA ASN A 119 3.17 -1.33 0.82
C ASN A 119 1.89 -0.52 0.50
N LEU A 120 0.75 -0.88 1.10
CA LEU A 120 -0.52 -0.15 0.98
C LEU A 120 -0.42 1.29 1.48
N VAL A 121 0.18 1.49 2.66
CA VAL A 121 0.32 2.81 3.28
C VAL A 121 1.33 3.70 2.55
N TRP A 122 2.38 3.12 1.97
CA TRP A 122 3.30 3.81 1.05
C TRP A 122 2.59 4.27 -0.23
N PHE A 123 1.85 3.38 -0.89
CA PHE A 123 1.05 3.68 -2.08
C PHE A 123 0.07 4.85 -1.86
N ILE A 124 -0.68 4.82 -0.74
CA ILE A 124 -1.62 5.90 -0.38
C ILE A 124 -0.91 7.24 -0.13
N GLY A 125 0.33 7.22 0.42
CA GLY A 125 1.13 8.43 0.57
C GLY A 125 1.64 9.01 -0.76
N ASN A 126 1.99 8.16 -1.73
CA ASN A 126 2.32 8.62 -3.08
C ASN A 126 1.11 9.25 -3.79
N HIS A 127 -0.08 8.68 -3.61
CA HIS A 127 -1.34 9.25 -4.09
C HIS A 127 -1.64 10.63 -3.49
N ILE A 128 -1.31 10.82 -2.20
CA ILE A 128 -1.38 12.13 -1.52
C ILE A 128 -0.39 13.15 -2.10
N LEU A 129 0.82 12.71 -2.49
CA LEU A 129 1.81 13.58 -3.15
C LEU A 129 1.39 13.93 -4.59
N GLU A 130 0.75 13.02 -5.32
CA GLU A 130 0.16 13.35 -6.63
C GLU A 130 -0.98 14.37 -6.49
N LEU A 131 -1.84 14.21 -5.49
CA LEU A 131 -2.91 15.16 -5.17
C LEU A 131 -2.36 16.56 -4.87
N GLU A 132 -1.33 16.68 -4.03
CA GLU A 132 -0.63 17.94 -3.78
C GLU A 132 -0.02 18.55 -5.05
N ASN A 133 0.63 17.73 -5.89
CA ASN A 133 1.18 18.20 -7.17
C ASN A 133 0.07 18.69 -8.11
N CYS A 134 -1.10 18.04 -8.13
CA CYS A 134 -2.27 18.45 -8.89
C CYS A 134 -2.91 19.75 -8.35
N VAL A 135 -2.80 20.02 -7.04
CA VAL A 135 -3.21 21.30 -6.41
C VAL A 135 -2.23 22.44 -6.71
N ARG A 136 -0.93 22.14 -6.89
CA ARG A 136 0.09 23.14 -7.26
C ARG A 136 0.10 23.46 -8.75
N GLY A 137 -0.19 22.49 -9.61
CA GLY A 137 -0.17 22.61 -11.08
C GLY A 137 -1.44 23.23 -11.67
N ASP A 138 -1.89 24.38 -11.15
CA ASP A 138 -3.14 25.00 -11.58
C ASP A 138 -2.95 25.94 -12.78
N VAL A 139 -3.38 25.50 -13.96
CA VAL A 139 -3.26 26.24 -15.24
C VAL A 139 -4.55 26.19 -16.07
N ASP A 140 -5.25 25.05 -16.10
CA ASP A 140 -6.38 24.79 -17.00
C ASP A 140 -7.52 24.02 -16.33
N HIS A 141 -8.72 24.05 -16.91
CA HIS A 141 -9.90 23.29 -16.44
C HIS A 141 -9.64 21.78 -16.23
N ASN A 142 -8.64 21.21 -16.89
CA ASN A 142 -8.25 19.80 -16.74
C ASN A 142 -7.53 19.49 -15.40
N SER A 143 -7.02 20.51 -14.67
CA SER A 143 -6.52 20.32 -13.30
C SER A 143 -7.66 19.88 -12.35
N ARG A 144 -8.86 20.45 -12.55
CA ARG A 144 -10.00 20.29 -11.66
C ARG A 144 -10.73 18.96 -11.80
N SER A 145 -10.84 18.41 -13.01
CA SER A 145 -11.32 17.04 -13.23
C SER A 145 -10.40 16.06 -12.52
N ARG A 146 -9.10 16.05 -12.89
CA ARG A 146 -8.08 15.18 -12.29
C ARG A 146 -8.02 15.30 -10.76
N LEU A 147 -8.10 16.51 -10.21
CA LEU A 147 -8.12 16.70 -8.75
C LEU A 147 -9.37 16.08 -8.11
N THR A 148 -10.53 16.13 -8.78
CA THR A 148 -11.76 15.48 -8.29
C THR A 148 -11.60 13.96 -8.28
N ASP A 149 -11.01 13.38 -9.33
CA ASP A 149 -10.75 11.94 -9.43
C ASP A 149 -9.71 11.47 -8.38
N LEU A 150 -8.62 12.23 -8.20
CA LEU A 150 -7.61 11.97 -7.17
C LEU A 150 -8.18 12.05 -5.75
N VAL A 151 -9.09 13.00 -5.47
CA VAL A 151 -9.80 13.08 -4.19
C VAL A 151 -10.75 11.89 -4.00
N ALA A 152 -11.50 11.49 -5.04
CA ALA A 152 -12.39 10.33 -4.98
C ALA A 152 -11.62 9.04 -4.67
N GLU A 153 -10.51 8.77 -5.36
CA GLU A 153 -9.68 7.60 -5.05
C GLU A 153 -9.03 7.68 -3.66
N HIS A 154 -8.65 8.88 -3.18
CA HIS A 154 -8.17 9.01 -1.79
C HIS A 154 -9.26 8.64 -0.77
N LEU A 155 -10.52 9.00 -1.02
CA LEU A 155 -11.64 8.62 -0.17
C LEU A 155 -11.89 7.10 -0.22
N ASP A 156 -11.83 6.47 -1.39
CA ASP A 156 -11.90 5.00 -1.52
C ASP A 156 -10.81 4.28 -0.72
N HIS A 157 -9.60 4.84 -0.67
CA HIS A 157 -8.51 4.32 0.17
C HIS A 157 -8.83 4.41 1.67
N LEU A 158 -9.36 5.55 2.14
CA LEU A 158 -9.79 5.70 3.54
C LEU A 158 -10.98 4.79 3.89
N HIS A 159 -11.93 4.61 2.98
CA HIS A 159 -13.05 3.69 3.17
C HIS A 159 -12.59 2.23 3.24
N TYR A 160 -11.66 1.80 2.37
CA TYR A 160 -11.08 0.45 2.44
C TYR A 160 -10.33 0.19 3.76
N ILE A 161 -9.52 1.16 4.22
CA ILE A 161 -8.85 1.10 5.53
C ILE A 161 -9.88 0.97 6.66
N ASN A 162 -10.93 1.79 6.63
CA ASN A 162 -11.99 1.78 7.64
C ASN A 162 -12.74 0.44 7.67
N ASP A 163 -13.02 -0.16 6.51
CA ASP A 163 -13.70 -1.45 6.41
C ASP A 163 -12.85 -2.60 6.96
N ILE A 164 -11.52 -2.58 6.76
CA ILE A 164 -10.60 -3.53 7.45
C ILE A 164 -10.70 -3.33 8.96
N LEU A 165 -10.57 -2.09 9.45
CA LEU A 165 -10.61 -1.78 10.88
C LEU A 165 -11.96 -2.15 11.54
N ARG A 166 -13.06 -2.04 10.78
CA ARG A 166 -14.42 -2.44 11.19
C ARG A 166 -14.66 -3.94 11.25
N LEU A 167 -13.74 -4.77 10.77
CA LEU A 167 -13.75 -6.21 11.08
C LEU A 167 -13.36 -6.50 12.55
N ASN A 168 -12.82 -5.51 13.27
CA ASN A 168 -12.45 -5.58 14.69
C ASN A 168 -11.45 -6.69 15.05
N ILE A 169 -10.65 -7.13 14.08
CA ILE A 169 -9.59 -8.14 14.28
C ILE A 169 -8.41 -7.44 14.97
N SER A 170 -8.39 -7.50 16.30
CA SER A 170 -7.51 -6.69 17.16
C SER A 170 -6.02 -6.71 16.77
N THR A 171 -5.52 -7.87 16.33
CA THR A 171 -4.15 -8.05 15.85
C THR A 171 -3.87 -7.32 14.55
N LEU A 172 -4.74 -7.44 13.54
CA LEU A 172 -4.59 -6.74 12.26
C LEU A 172 -4.82 -5.24 12.42
N ASN A 173 -5.79 -4.85 13.25
CA ASN A 173 -6.05 -3.45 13.60
C ASN A 173 -4.83 -2.79 14.26
N ALA A 174 -4.09 -3.50 15.11
CA ALA A 174 -2.85 -2.99 15.72
C ALA A 174 -1.75 -2.74 14.66
N VAL A 175 -1.47 -3.73 13.79
CA VAL A 175 -0.43 -3.59 12.75
C VAL A 175 -0.81 -2.50 11.73
N LEU A 176 -2.07 -2.43 11.30
CA LEU A 176 -2.55 -1.41 10.38
C LEU A 176 -2.53 -0.01 11.01
N ALA A 177 -2.96 0.14 12.27
CA ALA A 177 -2.94 1.42 12.96
C ALA A 177 -1.51 1.94 13.20
N ASP A 178 -0.55 1.07 13.51
CA ASP A 178 0.87 1.44 13.62
C ASP A 178 1.43 1.96 12.29
N HIS A 179 1.22 1.21 11.19
CA HIS A 179 1.67 1.65 9.86
C HIS A 179 1.02 2.97 9.46
N LEU A 180 -0.31 3.11 9.61
CA LEU A 180 -1.01 4.36 9.30
C LEU A 180 -0.45 5.53 10.10
N LEU A 181 -0.28 5.38 11.42
CA LEU A 181 0.19 6.46 12.27
C LEU A 181 1.66 6.82 11.99
N ASN A 182 2.54 5.83 12.01
CA ASN A 182 3.99 6.02 12.02
C ASN A 182 4.65 6.04 10.63
N ARG A 183 4.00 5.54 9.57
CA ARG A 183 4.48 5.63 8.18
C ARG A 183 3.79 6.70 7.35
N LEU A 184 2.56 7.12 7.65
CA LEU A 184 1.81 8.06 6.81
C LEU A 184 1.30 9.29 7.55
N LEU A 185 0.36 9.12 8.48
CA LEU A 185 -0.43 10.22 9.05
C LEU A 185 0.46 11.21 9.82
N VAL A 186 1.33 10.74 10.72
CA VAL A 186 2.29 11.61 11.42
C VAL A 186 3.36 12.18 10.46
N PRO A 187 4.13 11.37 9.72
CA PRO A 187 5.28 11.89 8.98
C PRO A 187 4.93 12.72 7.74
N LEU A 188 3.81 12.46 7.06
CA LEU A 188 3.41 13.19 5.85
C LEU A 188 2.39 14.30 6.15
N LEU A 189 1.35 14.04 6.94
CA LEU A 189 0.29 15.02 7.19
C LEU A 189 0.57 15.91 8.40
N VAL A 190 0.80 15.34 9.60
CA VAL A 190 0.98 16.15 10.82
C VAL A 190 2.27 16.99 10.76
N TYR A 191 3.38 16.44 10.26
CA TYR A 191 4.61 17.24 10.08
C TYR A 191 4.47 18.34 9.01
N SER A 192 3.52 18.25 8.08
CA SER A 192 3.19 19.30 7.10
C SER A 192 2.31 20.43 7.69
N LEU A 193 1.84 20.29 8.93
CA LEU A 193 1.21 21.38 9.69
C LEU A 193 2.22 22.25 10.47
N ASN A 194 3.48 21.82 10.58
CA ASN A 194 4.50 22.49 11.40
C ASN A 194 5.58 23.17 10.54
N PRO A 195 5.51 24.51 10.34
CA PRO A 195 6.44 25.25 9.47
C PRO A 195 7.87 25.38 10.04
N ARG A 196 8.17 24.80 11.22
CA ARG A 196 9.51 24.89 11.84
C ARG A 196 10.54 23.92 11.25
N HIS A 197 10.16 23.09 10.27
CA HIS A 197 11.00 22.02 9.70
C HIS A 197 11.24 22.14 8.18
N ASP A 198 11.29 23.35 7.62
CA ASP A 198 11.65 23.63 6.21
C ASP A 198 13.09 23.20 5.83
N LYS A 199 13.91 22.76 6.80
CA LYS A 199 15.29 22.28 6.57
C LYS A 199 15.41 20.75 6.42
N ASP A 200 14.30 20.03 6.50
CA ASP A 200 14.23 18.59 6.26
C ASP A 200 13.74 18.34 4.82
N GLU A 201 14.55 17.70 3.97
CA GLU A 201 14.24 17.29 2.57
C GLU A 201 13.14 16.21 2.45
N ARG A 202 12.30 16.05 3.47
CA ARG A 202 11.27 15.03 3.55
C ARG A 202 10.07 15.40 2.66
N PRO A 203 9.39 14.42 2.03
CA PRO A 203 8.14 14.68 1.31
C PRO A 203 7.11 15.36 2.21
N ARG A 204 6.50 16.44 1.70
CA ARG A 204 5.57 17.32 2.41
C ARG A 204 4.46 17.75 1.47
N VAL A 205 3.28 17.97 2.03
CA VAL A 205 2.15 18.61 1.34
C VAL A 205 1.91 20.01 1.91
N SER A 206 1.12 20.82 1.23
CA SER A 206 0.68 22.12 1.73
C SER A 206 -0.15 21.93 3.00
N SER A 207 -0.08 22.87 3.94
CA SER A 207 -0.86 22.76 5.18
C SER A 207 -2.38 22.77 4.93
N VAL A 208 -2.84 23.32 3.80
CA VAL A 208 -4.24 23.24 3.36
C VAL A 208 -4.63 21.82 2.98
N VAL A 209 -3.82 21.14 2.15
CA VAL A 209 -4.04 19.73 1.79
C VAL A 209 -3.88 18.82 3.02
N ALA A 210 -2.89 19.05 3.88
CA ALA A 210 -2.74 18.31 5.14
C ALA A 210 -3.98 18.43 6.04
N LEU A 211 -4.53 19.63 6.24
CA LEU A 211 -5.75 19.84 7.04
C LEU A 211 -6.97 19.17 6.40
N PHE A 212 -7.14 19.29 5.07
CA PHE A 212 -8.23 18.63 4.35
C PHE A 212 -8.18 17.11 4.51
N LEU A 213 -7.02 16.48 4.27
CA LEU A 213 -6.85 15.03 4.36
C LEU A 213 -7.01 14.53 5.80
N LEU A 214 -6.47 15.25 6.80
CA LEU A 214 -6.68 14.92 8.22
C LEU A 214 -8.16 15.02 8.61
N ALA A 215 -8.91 16.00 8.09
CA ALA A 215 -10.35 16.07 8.31
C ALA A 215 -11.08 14.85 7.73
N GLN A 216 -10.71 14.37 6.53
CA GLN A 216 -11.29 13.12 5.98
C GLN A 216 -10.95 11.90 6.85
N VAL A 217 -9.72 11.81 7.37
CA VAL A 217 -9.30 10.74 8.29
C VAL A 217 -10.16 10.75 9.56
N PHE A 218 -10.41 11.93 10.15
CA PHE A 218 -11.25 12.07 11.35
C PHE A 218 -12.75 11.80 11.08
N LEU A 219 -13.24 12.07 9.87
CA LEU A 219 -14.63 11.80 9.48
C LEU A 219 -14.89 10.32 9.15
N ILE A 220 -13.95 9.65 8.48
CA ILE A 220 -14.16 8.31 7.92
C ILE A 220 -13.71 7.22 8.88
N ILE A 221 -12.51 7.33 9.47
CA ILE A 221 -11.90 6.27 10.26
C ILE A 221 -12.61 6.13 11.60
N SER A 222 -13.41 5.08 11.77
CA SER A 222 -14.20 4.85 12.99
C SER A 222 -13.40 4.20 14.13
N HIS A 223 -12.11 3.92 13.93
CA HIS A 223 -11.26 3.18 14.89
C HIS A 223 -10.75 4.09 16.01
N ALA A 224 -11.51 4.14 17.12
CA ALA A 224 -11.26 5.04 18.24
C ALA A 224 -9.82 5.06 18.81
N PRO A 225 -9.06 3.94 18.92
CA PRO A 225 -7.67 3.99 19.37
C PRO A 225 -6.76 4.82 18.45
N LEU A 226 -6.89 4.63 17.13
CA LEU A 226 -6.11 5.35 16.13
C LEU A 226 -6.50 6.83 16.07
N VAL A 227 -7.81 7.12 16.08
CA VAL A 227 -8.33 8.50 16.10
C VAL A 227 -7.86 9.27 17.35
N ARG A 228 -7.94 8.66 18.53
CA ARG A 228 -7.48 9.27 19.79
C ARG A 228 -5.98 9.50 19.81
N ALA A 229 -5.18 8.56 19.28
CA ALA A 229 -3.74 8.72 19.16
C ALA A 229 -3.37 9.88 18.22
N LEU A 230 -4.00 9.92 17.03
CA LEU A 230 -3.79 10.99 16.05
C LEU A 230 -4.20 12.36 16.60
N ALA A 231 -5.40 12.47 17.19
CA ALA A 231 -5.87 13.71 17.83
C ALA A 231 -4.92 14.18 18.94
N LYS A 232 -4.47 13.25 19.82
CA LYS A 232 -3.49 13.59 20.87
C LYS A 232 -2.20 14.15 20.26
N ILE A 233 -1.68 13.56 19.19
CA ILE A 233 -0.45 13.99 18.51
C ILE A 233 -0.64 15.34 17.79
N VAL A 234 -1.80 15.58 17.16
CA VAL A 234 -2.12 16.86 16.50
C VAL A 234 -2.23 18.01 17.51
N PHE A 235 -2.93 17.81 18.64
CA PHE A 235 -3.14 18.87 19.63
C PHE A 235 -1.97 19.08 20.61
N HIS A 236 -1.25 18.01 20.98
CA HIS A 236 -0.18 18.05 21.98
C HIS A 236 1.21 17.82 21.34
N GLY A 237 1.35 18.13 20.05
CA GLY A 237 2.47 17.81 19.17
C GLY A 237 3.80 18.51 19.45
N ASN A 238 4.25 18.51 20.71
CA ASN A 238 5.64 18.80 21.06
C ASN A 238 6.53 17.61 20.67
N ASN A 239 7.73 17.90 20.15
CA ASN A 239 8.67 16.88 19.64
C ASN A 239 9.14 15.84 20.69
N SER A 240 8.82 16.06 21.97
CA SER A 240 9.04 15.10 23.07
C SER A 240 8.22 13.82 22.96
N ILE A 241 7.06 13.81 22.28
CA ILE A 241 6.24 12.58 22.12
C ILE A 241 6.99 11.48 21.35
N PHE A 242 7.98 11.86 20.52
CA PHE A 242 8.80 10.92 19.73
C PHE A 242 10.25 10.86 20.21
N THR A 243 10.57 11.39 21.39
CA THR A 243 11.92 11.34 21.96
C THR A 243 11.91 10.98 23.45
N GLN A 244 12.48 9.79 23.73
CA GLN A 244 12.73 9.16 25.04
C GLN A 244 11.52 8.50 25.74
N ASP A 245 11.48 7.17 25.68
CA ASP A 245 11.28 6.35 26.88
C ASP A 245 12.66 5.93 27.41
N ALA A 246 12.87 5.99 28.72
CA ALA A 246 14.17 5.71 29.36
C ALA A 246 14.52 4.21 29.48
N GLN A 247 13.85 3.34 28.70
CA GLN A 247 13.81 1.88 28.88
C GLN A 247 14.15 1.08 27.61
N GLY A 248 14.71 1.71 26.58
CA GLY A 248 15.47 1.04 25.52
C GLY A 248 14.67 0.26 24.47
N GLN A 249 13.34 0.22 24.53
CA GLN A 249 12.54 -0.30 23.41
C GLN A 249 12.59 0.66 22.21
N ARG A 250 12.77 0.08 21.01
CA ARG A 250 12.92 0.80 19.73
C ARG A 250 11.56 1.32 19.25
N LEU A 251 11.06 2.41 19.86
CA LEU A 251 9.95 3.16 19.29
C LEU A 251 10.31 3.57 17.86
N VAL A 252 9.53 3.11 16.88
CA VAL A 252 9.81 3.36 15.47
C VAL A 252 9.70 4.86 15.21
N ARG A 253 10.82 5.52 14.87
CA ARG A 253 10.81 6.93 14.48
C ARG A 253 9.82 7.11 13.32
N PRO A 254 8.79 7.98 13.44
CA PRO A 254 7.85 8.20 12.36
C PRO A 254 8.57 8.69 11.11
N GLY A 255 8.25 8.08 9.97
CA GLY A 255 8.94 8.34 8.72
C GLY A 255 8.18 7.75 7.54
N PHE A 256 7.86 8.61 6.59
CA PHE A 256 7.32 8.24 5.29
C PHE A 256 8.51 7.81 4.42
N VAL A 257 8.69 6.51 4.28
CA VAL A 257 9.79 5.85 3.56
C VAL A 257 9.23 4.67 2.78
N ALA A 258 9.87 4.34 1.66
CA ALA A 258 9.52 3.16 0.89
C ALA A 258 9.71 1.87 1.71
N PRO A 259 8.90 0.82 1.48
CA PRO A 259 9.20 -0.53 1.94
C PRO A 259 10.60 -0.96 1.47
N GLU A 260 11.32 -1.73 2.30
CA GLU A 260 12.69 -2.17 2.01
C GLU A 260 12.78 -3.10 0.77
N GLU A 261 11.66 -3.72 0.39
CA GLU A 261 11.50 -4.53 -0.81
C GLU A 261 10.03 -4.57 -1.28
N PRO A 262 9.74 -4.92 -2.55
CA PRO A 262 8.37 -5.04 -3.04
C PRO A 262 7.63 -6.24 -2.44
N LEU A 263 6.30 -6.13 -2.35
CA LEU A 263 5.41 -7.10 -1.70
C LEU A 263 5.61 -8.54 -2.21
N GLU A 264 5.80 -8.72 -3.51
CA GLU A 264 5.99 -10.01 -4.18
C GLU A 264 7.25 -10.74 -3.72
N LYS A 265 8.22 -10.02 -3.15
CA LYS A 265 9.47 -10.54 -2.60
C LYS A 265 9.32 -10.88 -1.12
N SER A 266 8.73 -10.01 -0.30
CA SER A 266 8.45 -10.29 1.12
C SER A 266 7.55 -11.50 1.32
N LEU A 267 6.53 -11.67 0.48
CA LEU A 267 5.61 -12.82 0.55
C LEU A 267 6.30 -14.17 0.23
N ARG A 268 7.51 -14.18 -0.32
CA ARG A 268 8.31 -15.40 -0.59
C ARG A 268 9.28 -15.75 0.53
N ALA A 269 9.40 -14.91 1.56
CA ALA A 269 10.34 -15.15 2.65
C ALA A 269 9.88 -16.32 3.54
N PRO A 270 10.79 -17.25 3.92
CA PRO A 270 10.52 -18.17 5.03
C PRO A 270 10.28 -17.37 6.33
N PRO A 271 9.63 -17.96 7.35
CA PRO A 271 9.42 -17.25 8.61
C PRO A 271 10.77 -16.86 9.21
N SER A 272 10.92 -15.59 9.58
CA SER A 272 12.00 -15.21 10.48
C SER A 272 11.76 -15.93 11.81
N PRO A 273 12.74 -16.68 12.34
CA PRO A 273 12.56 -17.33 13.63
C PRO A 273 12.41 -16.26 14.71
N SER A 274 11.36 -16.37 15.51
CA SER A 274 11.28 -15.66 16.78
C SER A 274 12.46 -16.09 17.67
N PRO A 275 12.97 -15.21 18.56
CA PRO A 275 14.12 -15.52 19.39
C PRO A 275 13.76 -16.57 20.45
N VAL A 276 14.01 -17.84 20.13
CA VAL A 276 13.94 -18.97 21.08
C VAL A 276 15.30 -19.09 21.78
N GLU A 277 15.28 -19.36 23.08
CA GLU A 277 16.47 -19.35 23.94
C GLU A 277 17.46 -20.47 23.59
N GLU A 278 18.72 -20.11 23.32
CA GLU A 278 19.77 -21.03 22.87
C GLU A 278 20.35 -21.86 24.05
N GLN A 279 19.69 -22.95 24.41
CA GLN A 279 20.23 -23.89 25.40
C GLN A 279 21.38 -24.73 24.83
N ARG A 280 22.53 -24.67 25.50
CA ARG A 280 23.80 -25.27 25.05
C ARG A 280 23.85 -26.80 25.17
N GLY A 281 24.19 -27.46 24.06
CA GLY A 281 24.73 -28.83 24.02
C GLY A 281 24.81 -29.36 22.58
N GLY A 282 25.80 -30.16 22.17
CA GLY A 282 27.00 -30.59 22.90
C GLY A 282 27.70 -31.77 22.22
N GLY A 283 28.69 -31.50 21.35
CA GLY A 283 29.39 -32.50 20.53
C GLY A 283 28.69 -32.79 19.18
N GLY A 284 29.35 -33.39 18.19
CA GLY A 284 30.77 -33.75 18.11
C GLY A 284 31.04 -35.06 17.34
N GLY A 285 31.26 -34.99 16.03
CA GLY A 285 31.58 -36.15 15.18
C GLY A 285 32.01 -35.74 13.77
N LYS A 286 32.81 -36.58 13.10
CA LYS A 286 33.28 -36.42 11.71
C LYS A 286 33.14 -37.75 10.96
N GLU A 287 32.87 -37.66 9.65
CA GLU A 287 33.30 -38.54 8.53
C GLU A 287 32.61 -37.92 7.28
N GLU A 288 33.24 -37.62 6.13
CA GLU A 288 34.02 -38.46 5.18
C GLU A 288 33.19 -39.63 4.58
N ALA A 289 33.17 -39.88 3.26
CA ALA A 289 33.62 -39.12 2.09
C ALA A 289 32.89 -39.64 0.82
N GLY A 290 33.04 -38.99 -0.34
CA GLY A 290 32.54 -39.54 -1.63
C GLY A 290 32.60 -38.55 -2.80
N SER A 291 33.40 -38.85 -3.82
CA SER A 291 33.70 -37.99 -4.97
C SER A 291 33.50 -38.70 -6.32
N CYS A 292 33.23 -37.93 -7.37
CA CYS A 292 33.80 -37.95 -8.74
C CYS A 292 33.28 -36.66 -9.43
N GLU A 293 34.09 -35.76 -10.01
CA GLU A 293 34.91 -35.91 -11.24
C GLU A 293 34.00 -36.11 -12.49
N ASP A 294 34.07 -35.30 -13.55
CA ASP A 294 35.26 -34.89 -14.33
C ASP A 294 35.65 -33.37 -14.35
N ALA A 295 36.81 -33.10 -14.98
CA ALA A 295 37.39 -31.78 -15.32
C ALA A 295 37.22 -31.47 -16.85
N MET A 296 37.82 -30.46 -17.52
CA MET A 296 39.02 -29.63 -17.26
C MET A 296 39.07 -28.35 -18.14
N THR A 297 39.74 -27.28 -17.65
CA THR A 297 40.42 -26.13 -18.34
C THR A 297 39.90 -25.59 -19.70
N ILE A 298 39.50 -24.30 -19.83
CA ILE A 298 40.26 -23.02 -19.79
C ILE A 298 41.02 -22.66 -21.08
N SER A 299 40.56 -21.56 -21.73
CA SER A 299 41.34 -20.45 -22.31
C SER A 299 40.39 -19.48 -23.05
N ASP A 300 40.60 -18.16 -23.20
CA ASP A 300 41.24 -17.11 -22.39
C ASP A 300 40.90 -15.74 -23.06
N ILE A 301 41.23 -14.60 -22.44
CA ILE A 301 41.21 -13.23 -23.01
C ILE A 301 39.83 -12.66 -23.46
N ALA A 302 39.34 -11.66 -22.71
CA ALA A 302 38.60 -10.51 -23.25
C ALA A 302 38.98 -9.25 -22.46
N THR A 303 39.30 -8.15 -23.14
CA THR A 303 39.97 -6.97 -22.54
C THR A 303 39.01 -5.94 -21.93
N THR A 304 39.45 -5.34 -20.82
CA THR A 304 38.91 -4.08 -20.28
C THR A 304 38.97 -2.94 -21.31
N HIS A 305 37.92 -2.11 -21.35
CA HIS A 305 38.05 -0.68 -21.66
C HIS A 305 37.00 0.13 -20.90
N VAL A 306 37.39 1.33 -20.45
CA VAL A 306 36.57 2.32 -19.74
C VAL A 306 36.61 3.62 -20.55
N ASN A 307 35.50 4.36 -20.61
CA ASN A 307 35.34 5.81 -20.84
C ASN A 307 33.82 6.15 -20.78
N ILE A 308 33.27 7.28 -20.31
CA ILE A 308 33.71 8.69 -20.13
C ILE A 308 33.62 9.52 -21.45
N THR A 309 32.80 10.57 -21.59
CA THR A 309 31.66 11.03 -20.74
C THR A 309 30.32 11.14 -21.51
N ASP A 310 29.68 12.23 -22.00
CA ASP A 310 29.84 13.70 -21.98
C ASP A 310 28.45 14.36 -22.23
N GLU A 311 28.23 15.63 -21.84
CA GLU A 311 26.92 16.33 -21.87
C GLU A 311 26.78 17.39 -23.00
N GLU A 312 25.55 17.89 -23.20
CA GLU A 312 25.17 19.18 -23.83
C GLU A 312 25.92 19.66 -25.10
N LYS A 313 25.58 19.13 -26.29
CA LYS A 313 25.92 19.83 -27.54
C LYS A 313 25.06 19.55 -28.80
N GLU A 314 23.77 19.94 -28.81
CA GLU A 314 23.13 20.36 -30.07
C GLU A 314 21.88 21.25 -29.89
N MET A 315 22.09 22.54 -29.63
CA MET A 315 21.11 23.59 -29.92
C MET A 315 21.83 24.88 -30.37
N MET A 316 22.05 25.03 -31.68
CA MET A 316 22.33 26.32 -32.31
C MET A 316 22.22 26.21 -33.84
N LEU A 317 21.70 27.26 -34.49
CA LEU A 317 21.36 27.34 -35.92
C LEU A 317 20.16 26.43 -36.29
N SER A 318 19.11 26.90 -36.94
CA SER A 318 18.95 28.11 -37.77
C SER A 318 18.13 29.25 -37.14
N THR A 319 18.19 30.43 -37.76
CA THR A 319 17.48 31.67 -37.39
C THR A 319 16.72 32.20 -38.61
N ASP A 320 15.81 33.15 -38.38
CA ASP A 320 15.06 33.95 -39.35
C ASP A 320 13.89 33.25 -40.11
N HIS A 321 12.78 33.95 -40.44
CA HIS A 321 12.56 35.41 -40.49
C HIS A 321 11.08 35.83 -40.29
N HIS A 322 10.84 36.98 -39.61
CA HIS A 322 9.70 37.93 -39.81
C HIS A 322 8.22 37.47 -39.53
N ASN A 323 7.25 38.31 -39.10
CA ASN A 323 7.26 39.72 -38.67
C ASN A 323 6.08 40.08 -37.71
N HIS A 324 6.10 41.30 -37.17
CA HIS A 324 5.14 42.01 -36.28
C HIS A 324 3.61 41.77 -36.42
N HIS A 325 2.92 41.83 -35.27
CA HIS A 325 1.98 42.93 -35.00
C HIS A 325 1.81 43.28 -33.49
N THR A 326 1.57 44.56 -33.17
CA THR A 326 1.16 45.10 -31.85
C THR A 326 -0.36 44.91 -31.61
N THR A 327 -0.97 45.05 -30.41
CA THR A 327 -0.95 46.22 -29.48
C THR A 327 -1.68 45.93 -28.13
N THR A 328 -1.44 46.78 -27.11
CA THR A 328 -2.34 47.17 -25.98
C THR A 328 -2.78 46.18 -24.87
N THR A 329 -2.14 46.33 -23.71
CA THR A 329 -2.70 46.51 -22.34
C THR A 329 -4.17 46.19 -22.01
N THR A 330 -4.41 45.43 -20.94
CA THR A 330 -5.39 45.76 -19.86
C THR A 330 -4.97 45.06 -18.55
N THR A 331 -5.07 45.75 -17.41
CA THR A 331 -4.76 45.19 -16.07
C THR A 331 -6.06 44.95 -15.30
N THR A 332 -6.26 43.73 -14.77
CA THR A 332 -7.42 43.43 -13.91
C THR A 332 -7.00 42.59 -12.70
N THR A 333 -7.28 43.08 -11.49
CA THR A 333 -7.00 42.38 -10.23
C THR A 333 -8.12 41.42 -9.85
N THR A 334 -7.78 40.15 -9.59
CA THR A 334 -8.68 39.12 -9.03
C THR A 334 -7.99 38.38 -7.88
N THR A 335 -7.98 39.02 -6.69
CA THR A 335 -7.19 38.57 -5.53
C THR A 335 -8.04 38.24 -4.29
N THR A 336 -9.37 38.14 -4.42
CA THR A 336 -10.33 38.14 -3.29
C THR A 336 -11.22 36.90 -3.17
N THR A 337 -11.14 35.93 -4.08
CA THR A 337 -11.98 34.71 -4.06
C THR A 337 -11.29 33.51 -3.41
N THR A 338 -9.98 33.34 -3.57
CA THR A 338 -9.22 32.16 -3.09
C THR A 338 -9.16 32.07 -1.55
N THR A 339 -9.08 33.21 -0.87
CA THR A 339 -9.06 33.31 0.60
C THR A 339 -10.39 32.90 1.24
N ALA A 340 -11.53 33.14 0.58
CA ALA A 340 -12.84 32.72 1.08
C ALA A 340 -13.02 31.19 1.03
N ALA A 341 -12.53 30.53 -0.04
CA ALA A 341 -12.59 29.07 -0.17
C ALA A 341 -11.71 28.37 0.87
N THR A 342 -10.46 28.82 1.03
CA THR A 342 -9.54 28.29 2.05
C THR A 342 -10.04 28.54 3.48
N ALA A 343 -10.60 29.71 3.77
CA ALA A 343 -11.24 29.99 5.05
C ALA A 343 -12.45 29.08 5.31
N THR A 344 -13.30 28.83 4.30
CA THR A 344 -14.48 27.96 4.44
C THR A 344 -14.08 26.51 4.70
N ILE A 345 -13.08 25.98 3.98
CA ILE A 345 -12.57 24.62 4.20
C ILE A 345 -11.92 24.49 5.58
N ALA A 346 -11.12 25.47 6.01
CA ALA A 346 -10.54 25.49 7.35
C ALA A 346 -11.62 25.58 8.44
N TYR A 347 -12.66 26.40 8.24
CA TYR A 347 -13.75 26.56 9.19
C TYR A 347 -14.61 25.29 9.29
N VAL A 348 -14.89 24.61 8.17
CA VAL A 348 -15.56 23.30 8.16
C VAL A 348 -14.69 22.23 8.84
N ALA A 349 -13.38 22.17 8.57
CA ALA A 349 -12.47 21.24 9.24
C ALA A 349 -12.39 21.49 10.76
N ILE A 350 -12.34 22.76 11.19
CA ILE A 350 -12.38 23.14 12.60
C ILE A 350 -13.73 22.79 13.24
N ILE A 351 -14.86 23.06 12.57
CA ILE A 351 -16.19 22.66 13.06
C ILE A 351 -16.28 21.13 13.19
N VAL A 352 -15.84 20.37 12.19
CA VAL A 352 -15.80 18.90 12.24
C VAL A 352 -14.98 18.41 13.42
N VAL A 353 -13.78 18.97 13.63
CA VAL A 353 -12.91 18.60 14.75
C VAL A 353 -13.51 19.00 16.11
N VAL A 354 -14.20 20.14 16.21
CA VAL A 354 -14.89 20.58 17.44
C VAL A 354 -16.15 19.76 17.72
N VAL A 355 -16.92 19.39 16.70
CA VAL A 355 -18.13 18.56 16.81
C VAL A 355 -17.79 17.09 17.10
N LEU A 356 -16.60 16.61 16.72
CA LEU A 356 -16.06 15.30 17.12
C LEU A 356 -15.44 15.30 18.54
N LEU A 357 -15.51 16.42 19.27
CA LEU A 357 -15.01 16.60 20.64
C LEU A 357 -16.11 16.94 21.67
N LEU A 358 -17.38 16.82 21.30
CA LEU A 358 -18.58 16.97 22.14
C LEU A 358 -19.43 15.69 22.15
#